data_AF-A0A4P6TW63-F1
#
_entry.id   AF-A0A4P6TW63-F1
#
_cell.length_a   1.000
_cell.length_b   1.000
_cell.length_c   1.000
_cell.angle_alpha   90.00
_cell.angle_beta   90.00
_cell.angle_gamma   90.00
#
_symmetry.space_group_name_H-M   'P 1'
#
loop_
_entity.id
_entity.type
_entity.pdbx_description
1 polymer ?
#
loop_
_entity_poly.entity_id
_entity_poly.type
_entity_poly.pdbx_seq_one_letter_code
_entity_poly.pdbx_strand_id
1 'polypeptide(L)'
;MGTNGSTMLKPLRQGLPPLDPSAVSDAASCALPARYEAVGEARNFTRSTLGPWDVGDRFDDIALVVSELVTNALRHALPAELPPGAGQSAPVRLHLLRWTGRLVCAVRDPSDESPVPRETEDDFSAESGRGLLLVESFADGWGWHPASGGAGGKLVWALFRLGKDDAGQGGL
;
A
#
# COMPACT_ATOMS: atom_id res chain seq x y z
N MET A 1 22.30 6.57 36.90
CA MET A 1 21.42 6.96 35.78
C MET A 1 21.96 6.34 34.51
N GLY A 2 21.25 5.36 33.96
CA GLY A 2 21.62 4.68 32.73
C GLY A 2 20.32 4.24 32.07
N THR A 3 19.83 5.04 31.13
CA THR A 3 18.66 4.76 30.31
C THR A 3 19.05 3.76 29.24
N ASN A 4 18.74 2.48 29.44
CA ASN A 4 18.71 1.52 28.34
C ASN A 4 17.26 1.30 27.92
N GLY A 5 16.78 2.22 27.09
CA GLY A 5 15.56 2.09 26.30
C GLY A 5 15.74 1.02 25.23
N SER A 6 15.66 -0.24 25.62
CA SER A 6 15.64 -1.38 24.70
C SER A 6 14.35 -2.18 24.90
N THR A 7 13.23 -1.46 24.90
CA THR A 7 11.89 -2.02 24.82
C THR A 7 11.33 -1.66 23.45
N MET A 8 10.94 -2.67 22.68
CA MET A 8 10.02 -2.59 21.54
C MET A 8 10.51 -1.89 20.26
N LEU A 9 11.29 -2.60 19.44
CA LEU A 9 11.25 -2.40 17.98
C LEU A 9 11.30 -3.76 17.25
N LYS A 10 10.35 -4.63 17.57
CA LYS A 10 9.89 -5.72 16.70
C LYS A 10 8.42 -5.93 17.04
N PRO A 11 7.53 -5.46 16.17
CA PRO A 11 7.19 -6.15 14.94
C PRO A 11 7.39 -5.20 13.75
N LEU A 12 7.58 -5.61 12.50
CA LEU A 12 6.47 -5.76 11.55
C LEU A 12 7.09 -6.14 10.19
N ARG A 13 7.47 -7.42 10.06
CA ARG A 13 7.45 -8.11 8.77
C ARG A 13 6.52 -9.30 8.94
N GLN A 14 5.28 -9.00 9.31
CA GLN A 14 4.22 -9.97 9.37
C GLN A 14 3.25 -9.58 8.27
N GLY A 15 2.69 -10.57 7.58
CA GLY A 15 1.73 -10.35 6.50
C GLY A 15 0.51 -9.55 6.94
N LEU A 16 -0.49 -9.48 6.07
CA LEU A 16 -1.75 -8.78 6.35
C LEU A 16 -2.18 -9.07 7.80
N PRO A 17 -2.49 -8.04 8.63
CA PRO A 17 -3.00 -8.29 9.97
C PRO A 17 -4.17 -9.27 9.88
N PRO A 18 -4.51 -10.02 10.96
CA PRO A 18 -5.64 -10.94 10.92
C PRO A 18 -6.93 -10.14 10.67
N LEU A 19 -7.24 -9.96 9.39
CA LEU A 19 -8.41 -9.33 8.86
C LEU A 19 -9.22 -10.46 8.28
N ASP A 20 -10.36 -10.72 8.91
CA ASP A 20 -11.31 -11.70 8.40
C ASP A 20 -11.83 -11.21 7.03
N PRO A 21 -11.54 -11.91 5.93
CA PRO A 21 -12.02 -11.51 4.61
C PRO A 21 -13.56 -11.46 4.55
N SER A 22 -14.25 -12.22 5.40
CA SER A 22 -15.72 -12.21 5.48
C SER A 22 -16.29 -10.97 6.17
N ALA A 23 -15.46 -10.22 6.91
CA ALA A 23 -15.85 -8.99 7.60
C ALA A 23 -15.59 -7.72 6.76
N VAL A 24 -15.13 -7.86 5.51
CA VAL A 24 -14.95 -6.73 4.59
C VAL A 24 -16.31 -6.10 4.33
N SER A 25 -16.44 -4.83 4.64
CA SER A 25 -17.64 -4.04 4.39
C SER A 25 -17.70 -3.56 2.94
N ASP A 26 -16.55 -3.12 2.40
CA ASP A 26 -16.42 -2.67 1.02
C ASP A 26 -15.09 -3.11 0.40
N ALA A 27 -15.10 -3.42 -0.89
CA ALA A 27 -13.91 -3.79 -1.64
C ALA A 27 -13.95 -3.22 -3.06
N ALA A 28 -12.80 -2.76 -3.54
CA ALA A 28 -12.62 -2.35 -4.92
C ALA A 28 -11.22 -2.75 -5.41
N SER A 29 -11.09 -3.05 -6.70
CA SER A 29 -9.78 -3.28 -7.30
C SER A 29 -9.72 -2.74 -8.73
N CYS A 30 -8.54 -2.27 -9.13
CA CYS A 30 -8.26 -1.87 -10.50
C CYS A 30 -6.94 -2.48 -10.97
N ALA A 31 -6.90 -2.83 -12.25
CA ALA A 31 -5.69 -3.30 -12.90
C ALA A 31 -4.97 -2.08 -13.50
N LEU A 32 -3.66 -2.00 -13.29
CA LEU A 32 -2.83 -0.87 -13.68
C LEU A 32 -1.87 -1.29 -14.80
N PRO A 33 -1.83 -0.56 -15.93
CA PRO A 33 -0.90 -0.88 -17.01
C PRO A 33 0.55 -0.63 -16.60
N ALA A 34 1.47 -1.27 -17.31
CA ALA A 34 2.92 -1.20 -17.11
C ALA A 34 3.55 0.15 -17.53
N ARG A 35 3.00 1.28 -17.07
CA ARG A 35 3.45 2.64 -17.42
C ARG A 35 3.28 3.60 -16.25
N TYR A 36 4.17 4.58 -16.10
CA TYR A 36 4.19 5.47 -14.93
C TYR A 36 2.94 6.35 -14.81
N GLU A 37 2.26 6.66 -15.90
CA GLU A 37 0.98 7.41 -15.87
C GLU A 37 -0.12 6.65 -15.13
N ALA A 38 0.03 5.33 -14.95
CA ALA A 38 -0.89 4.52 -14.15
C ALA A 38 -0.91 4.92 -12.66
N VAL A 39 0.10 5.67 -12.17
CA VAL A 39 0.06 6.27 -10.82
C VAL A 39 -1.08 7.28 -10.71
N GLY A 40 -1.31 8.08 -11.76
CA GLY A 40 -2.45 9.00 -11.82
C GLY A 40 -3.78 8.26 -11.85
N GLU A 41 -3.85 7.15 -12.58
CA GLU A 41 -5.03 6.27 -12.62
C GLU A 41 -5.33 5.66 -11.25
N ALA A 42 -4.30 5.19 -10.54
CA ALA A 42 -4.42 4.66 -9.18
C ALA A 42 -4.94 5.72 -8.20
N ARG A 43 -4.43 6.96 -8.29
CA ARG A 43 -4.88 8.07 -7.44
C ARG A 43 -6.34 8.44 -7.72
N ASN A 44 -6.73 8.50 -8.99
CA ASN A 44 -8.11 8.81 -9.38
C ASN A 44 -9.07 7.69 -8.94
N PHE A 45 -8.69 6.44 -9.12
CA PHE A 45 -9.44 5.29 -8.63
C PHE A 45 -9.59 5.30 -7.10
N THR A 46 -8.52 5.66 -6.38
CA THR A 46 -8.56 5.80 -4.92
C THR A 46 -9.50 6.92 -4.51
N ARG A 47 -9.46 8.07 -5.18
CA ARG A 47 -10.38 9.19 -4.94
C ARG A 47 -11.85 8.79 -5.14
N SER A 48 -12.17 8.17 -6.26
CA SER A 48 -13.55 7.79 -6.57
C SER A 48 -14.07 6.69 -5.65
N THR A 49 -13.21 5.76 -5.24
CA THR A 49 -13.57 4.67 -4.32
C THR A 49 -13.74 5.16 -2.89
N LEU A 50 -12.82 6.00 -2.40
CA LEU A 50 -12.82 6.40 -1.00
C LEU A 50 -13.81 7.53 -0.67
N GLY A 51 -14.27 8.28 -1.68
CA GLY A 51 -15.28 9.33 -1.48
C GLY A 51 -16.56 8.81 -0.81
N PRO A 52 -17.20 7.73 -1.33
CA PRO A 52 -18.34 7.09 -0.68
C PRO A 52 -17.98 6.32 0.60
N TRP A 53 -16.71 5.98 0.82
CA TRP A 53 -16.27 5.17 1.96
C TRP A 53 -15.91 6.01 3.19
N ASP A 54 -16.14 7.32 3.16
CA ASP A 54 -16.02 8.21 4.32
C ASP A 54 -14.80 7.91 5.20
N VAL A 55 -13.62 8.12 4.62
CA VAL A 55 -12.32 7.83 5.26
C VAL A 55 -11.83 8.99 6.13
N GLY A 56 -12.65 10.03 6.31
CA GLY A 56 -12.32 11.26 7.03
C GLY A 56 -11.05 11.95 6.50
N ASP A 57 -10.30 12.55 7.43
CA ASP A 57 -9.09 13.34 7.13
C ASP A 57 -7.90 12.50 6.63
N ARG A 58 -8.02 11.16 6.61
CA ARG A 58 -6.93 10.26 6.16
C ARG A 58 -6.80 10.19 4.65
N PHE A 59 -7.70 10.80 3.89
CA PHE A 59 -7.71 10.68 2.43
C PHE A 59 -6.36 11.03 1.78
N ASP A 60 -5.75 12.15 2.18
CA ASP A 60 -4.50 12.61 1.57
C ASP A 60 -3.32 11.67 1.89
N ASP A 61 -3.24 11.18 3.14
CA ASP A 61 -2.27 10.16 3.55
C ASP A 61 -2.42 8.88 2.72
N ILE A 62 -3.66 8.42 2.56
CA ILE A 62 -3.97 7.21 1.80
C ILE A 62 -3.60 7.38 0.33
N ALA A 63 -3.95 8.51 -0.29
CA ALA A 63 -3.65 8.79 -1.68
C ALA A 63 -2.13 8.89 -1.93
N LEU A 64 -1.39 9.47 -0.99
CA LEU A 64 0.07 9.51 -1.02
C LEU A 64 0.65 8.10 -0.97
N VAL A 65 0.28 7.30 0.03
CA VAL A 65 0.78 5.93 0.21
C VAL A 65 0.43 5.04 -0.97
N VAL A 66 -0.78 5.13 -1.53
CA VAL A 66 -1.15 4.41 -2.75
C VAL A 66 -0.24 4.81 -3.91
N SER A 67 0.06 6.10 -4.07
CA SER A 67 0.95 6.58 -5.13
C SER A 67 2.35 5.99 -4.98
N GLU A 68 2.89 5.94 -3.76
CA GLU A 68 4.20 5.37 -3.48
C GLU A 68 4.24 3.84 -3.70
N LEU A 69 3.22 3.11 -3.24
CA LEU A 69 3.13 1.66 -3.45
C LEU A 69 3.05 1.30 -4.94
N VAL A 70 2.24 2.02 -5.71
CA VAL A 70 2.10 1.80 -7.16
C VAL A 70 3.37 2.20 -7.89
N THR A 71 4.00 3.31 -7.51
CA THR A 71 5.28 3.74 -8.10
C THR A 71 6.36 2.70 -7.86
N ASN A 72 6.46 2.15 -6.64
CA ASN A 72 7.40 1.09 -6.30
C ASN A 72 7.14 -0.18 -7.13
N ALA A 73 5.88 -0.59 -7.30
CA ALA A 73 5.53 -1.73 -8.13
C ALA A 73 5.92 -1.51 -9.60
N LEU A 74 5.56 -0.37 -10.20
CA LEU A 74 5.86 -0.07 -11.60
C LEU A 74 7.37 0.07 -11.86
N ARG A 75 8.12 0.63 -10.92
CA ARG A 75 9.56 0.86 -11.05
C ARG A 75 10.39 -0.42 -10.83
N HIS A 76 10.02 -1.23 -9.84
CA HIS A 76 10.88 -2.31 -9.36
C HIS A 76 10.37 -3.71 -9.67
N ALA A 77 9.08 -3.88 -9.97
CA ALA A 77 8.51 -5.20 -10.19
C ALA A 77 8.34 -5.59 -11.65
N LEU A 78 8.53 -4.64 -12.57
CA LEU A 78 8.37 -4.90 -13.99
C LEU A 78 9.72 -5.25 -14.63
N PRO A 79 9.76 -6.29 -15.49
CA PRO A 79 10.97 -6.60 -16.23
C PRO A 79 11.32 -5.45 -17.17
N ALA A 80 12.63 -5.16 -17.31
CA ALA A 80 13.14 -4.09 -18.17
C ALA A 80 12.72 -4.25 -19.65
N GLU A 81 12.50 -5.51 -20.08
CA GLU A 81 11.97 -5.85 -21.39
C GLU A 81 10.80 -6.84 -21.22
N LEU A 82 9.62 -6.47 -21.73
CA LEU A 82 8.50 -7.39 -21.82
C LEU A 82 8.77 -8.41 -22.94
N PRO A 83 8.58 -9.72 -22.70
CA PRO A 83 8.72 -10.72 -23.76
C PRO A 83 7.79 -10.38 -24.94
N PRO A 84 8.25 -10.54 -26.20
CA PRO A 84 7.39 -10.38 -27.36
C PRO A 84 6.16 -11.30 -27.23
N GLY A 85 4.95 -10.73 -27.24
CA GLY A 85 3.71 -11.50 -27.11
C GLY A 85 3.21 -11.71 -25.66
N ALA A 86 3.95 -11.26 -24.65
CA ALA A 86 3.37 -10.98 -23.33
C ALA A 86 2.45 -9.77 -23.52
N GLY A 87 1.17 -10.02 -23.81
CA GLY A 87 0.20 -8.99 -24.15
C GLY A 87 0.06 -7.90 -23.07
N GLN A 88 -0.85 -6.96 -23.32
CA GLN A 88 -1.25 -5.82 -22.48
C GLN A 88 -1.84 -6.22 -21.10
N SER A 89 -1.41 -7.34 -20.51
CA SER A 89 -1.80 -7.77 -19.18
C SER A 89 -1.32 -6.73 -18.19
N ALA A 90 -2.26 -6.10 -17.48
CA ALA A 90 -1.97 -5.17 -16.40
C ALA A 90 -1.24 -5.93 -15.27
N PRO A 91 0.10 -5.78 -15.17
CA PRO A 91 0.90 -6.63 -14.28
C PRO A 91 0.76 -6.22 -12.82
N VAL A 92 0.32 -4.99 -12.59
CA VAL A 92 0.09 -4.42 -11.26
C VAL A 92 -1.41 -4.33 -11.00
N ARG A 93 -1.84 -4.66 -9.80
CA ARG A 93 -3.24 -4.53 -9.37
C ARG A 93 -3.32 -3.83 -8.01
N LEU A 94 -4.10 -2.77 -7.95
CA LEU A 94 -4.44 -2.09 -6.70
C LEU A 94 -5.74 -2.66 -6.14
N HIS A 95 -5.74 -2.90 -4.84
CA HIS A 95 -6.88 -3.35 -4.04
C HIS A 95 -7.10 -2.37 -2.89
N LEU A 96 -8.35 -1.96 -2.70
CA LEU A 96 -8.81 -1.20 -1.55
C LEU A 96 -9.83 -2.06 -0.82
N LEU A 97 -9.59 -2.30 0.47
CA LEU A 97 -10.41 -3.18 1.30
C LEU A 97 -10.76 -2.44 2.59
N ARG A 98 -12.05 -2.26 2.85
CA ARG A 98 -12.55 -1.57 4.04
C ARG A 98 -13.20 -2.55 5.01
N TRP A 99 -12.85 -2.40 6.27
CA TRP A 99 -13.54 -2.98 7.41
C TRP A 99 -14.04 -1.85 8.31
N THR A 100 -14.86 -2.17 9.30
CA THR A 100 -15.25 -1.21 10.33
C THR A 100 -14.01 -0.59 11.00
N GLY A 101 -13.81 0.71 10.80
CA GLY A 101 -12.69 1.47 11.39
C GLY A 101 -11.32 1.19 10.79
N ARG A 102 -11.21 0.47 9.65
CA ARG A 102 -9.92 0.16 9.02
C ARG A 102 -10.00 0.15 7.50
N LEU A 103 -8.93 0.57 6.85
CA LEU A 103 -8.72 0.46 5.42
C LEU A 103 -7.38 -0.23 5.16
N VAL A 104 -7.35 -1.16 4.21
CA VAL A 104 -6.11 -1.70 3.65
C VAL A 104 -6.02 -1.33 2.18
N CYS A 105 -4.88 -0.74 1.81
CA CYS A 105 -4.47 -0.53 0.44
C CYS A 105 -3.41 -1.57 0.11
N ALA A 106 -3.64 -2.39 -0.91
CA ALA A 106 -2.70 -3.45 -1.29
C ALA A 106 -2.41 -3.40 -2.79
N VAL A 107 -1.13 -3.52 -3.15
CA VAL A 107 -0.65 -3.58 -4.52
C VAL A 107 -0.06 -4.96 -4.77
N ARG A 108 -0.61 -5.69 -5.74
CA ARG A 108 -0.04 -6.92 -6.26
C ARG A 108 0.82 -6.59 -7.47
N ASP A 109 2.00 -7.18 -7.55
CA ASP A 109 2.92 -7.05 -8.67
C ASP A 109 3.59 -8.40 -8.96
N PRO A 110 4.23 -8.59 -10.14
CA PRO A 110 4.73 -9.90 -10.55
C PRO A 110 6.12 -10.25 -9.98
N SER A 111 6.73 -9.37 -9.18
CA SER A 111 8.07 -9.60 -8.64
C SER A 111 8.02 -10.40 -7.35
N ASP A 112 8.94 -11.36 -7.21
CA ASP A 112 9.15 -12.13 -5.98
C ASP A 112 10.14 -11.44 -5.02
N GLU A 113 10.73 -10.31 -5.41
CA GLU A 113 11.72 -9.59 -4.60
C GLU A 113 11.06 -8.88 -3.41
N SER A 114 11.64 -9.01 -2.22
CA SER A 114 11.16 -8.25 -1.05
C SER A 114 11.25 -6.74 -1.32
N PRO A 115 10.23 -5.94 -0.95
CA PRO A 115 10.43 -4.51 -0.80
C PRO A 115 11.50 -4.28 0.29
N VAL A 116 12.51 -3.48 -0.03
CA VAL A 116 13.60 -3.12 0.90
C VAL A 116 13.56 -1.61 1.11
N PRO A 117 13.26 -1.13 2.33
CA PRO A 117 13.50 0.27 2.68
C PRO A 117 15.00 0.54 2.52
N ARG A 118 15.36 1.52 1.68
CA ARG A 118 16.76 1.93 1.53
C ARG A 118 16.97 3.24 2.27
N GLU A 119 17.75 3.18 3.34
CA GLU A 119 18.32 4.37 3.98
C GLU A 119 19.47 4.86 3.07
N THR A 120 19.27 5.99 2.41
CA THR A 120 20.21 6.51 1.40
C THR A 120 21.36 7.25 2.08
N GLU A 121 22.58 6.69 2.06
CA GLU A 121 23.81 7.50 2.20
C GLU A 121 24.49 7.79 0.84
N ASP A 122 24.29 6.97 -0.19
CA ASP A 122 25.15 7.01 -1.39
C ASP A 122 24.51 7.47 -2.72
N ASP A 123 23.26 7.94 -2.74
CA ASP A 123 22.67 8.43 -4.00
C ASP A 123 21.71 9.60 -3.80
N PHE A 124 22.28 10.81 -3.75
CA PHE A 124 21.55 12.08 -3.67
C PHE A 124 20.66 12.35 -4.91
N SER A 125 20.74 11.52 -5.95
CA SER A 125 19.88 11.60 -7.14
C SER A 125 18.72 10.60 -7.15
N ALA A 126 18.69 9.65 -6.21
CA ALA A 126 17.72 8.56 -6.23
C ALA A 126 16.55 8.80 -5.27
N GLU A 127 15.43 9.29 -5.80
CA GLU A 127 14.11 9.18 -5.16
C GLU A 127 13.72 7.71 -4.86
N SER A 128 14.49 6.72 -5.32
CA SER A 128 14.19 5.28 -5.25
C SER A 128 14.21 4.64 -3.85
N GLY A 129 14.64 5.36 -2.81
CA GLY A 129 14.67 4.85 -1.43
C GLY A 129 13.57 5.42 -0.51
N ARG A 130 13.00 6.58 -0.85
CA ARG A 130 12.07 7.31 0.03
C ARG A 130 10.65 6.75 0.04
N GLY A 131 10.23 6.06 -1.01
CA GLY A 131 8.85 5.62 -1.15
C GLY A 131 8.37 4.76 0.02
N LEU A 132 9.16 3.76 0.45
CA LEU A 132 8.80 2.94 1.61
C LEU A 132 8.92 3.68 2.94
N LEU A 133 9.80 4.67 3.06
CA LEU A 133 9.88 5.55 4.24
C LEU A 133 8.62 6.41 4.37
N LEU A 134 8.08 6.90 3.25
CA LEU A 134 6.79 7.60 3.22
C LEU A 134 5.65 6.65 3.62
N VAL A 135 5.62 5.43 3.07
CA VAL A 135 4.63 4.41 3.48
C VAL A 135 4.70 4.17 4.99
N GLU A 136 5.91 4.00 5.54
CA GLU A 136 6.12 3.80 6.97
C GLU A 136 5.70 5.01 7.83
N SER A 137 5.87 6.22 7.31
CA SER A 137 5.55 7.45 8.04
C SER A 137 4.04 7.77 8.09
N PHE A 138 3.30 7.43 7.04
CA PHE A 138 1.89 7.83 6.88
C PHE A 138 0.88 6.71 7.13
N ALA A 139 1.30 5.43 7.03
CA ALA A 139 0.45 4.28 7.34
C ALA A 139 0.50 3.91 8.83
N ASP A 140 -0.59 3.36 9.36
CA ASP A 140 -0.64 2.78 10.72
C ASP A 140 0.14 1.45 10.83
N GLY A 141 0.43 0.84 9.69
CA GLY A 141 1.24 -0.36 9.55
C GLY A 141 1.33 -0.75 8.08
N TRP A 142 2.37 -1.49 7.71
CA TRP A 142 2.54 -1.98 6.35
C TRP A 142 3.28 -3.31 6.37
N GLY A 143 3.27 -4.00 5.24
CA GLY A 143 4.01 -5.23 5.07
C GLY A 143 3.91 -5.78 3.66
N TRP A 144 4.40 -7.00 3.49
CA TRP A 144 4.30 -7.70 2.22
C TRP A 144 4.29 -9.21 2.42
N HIS A 145 3.79 -9.95 1.43
CA HIS A 145 3.93 -11.40 1.37
C HIS A 145 3.92 -11.89 -0.08
N PRO A 146 4.52 -13.06 -0.37
CA PRO A 146 4.35 -13.72 -1.67
C PRO A 146 2.88 -13.95 -1.99
N ALA A 147 2.51 -13.80 -3.26
CA ALA A 147 1.16 -14.10 -3.72
C ALA A 147 0.93 -15.62 -3.70
N SER A 148 -0.14 -16.06 -3.05
CA SER A 148 -0.53 -17.47 -2.99
C SER A 148 -1.11 -17.96 -4.32
N GLY A 149 -1.06 -19.28 -4.57
CA GLY A 149 -1.81 -19.90 -5.67
C GLY A 149 -1.06 -20.07 -6.99
N GLY A 150 0.28 -20.14 -6.98
CA GLY A 150 1.09 -20.54 -8.14
C GLY A 150 1.28 -19.49 -9.23
N ALA A 151 0.63 -18.33 -9.12
CA ALA A 151 0.70 -17.25 -10.12
C ALA A 151 1.91 -16.31 -9.97
N GLY A 152 2.86 -16.61 -9.07
CA GLY A 152 4.04 -15.79 -8.76
C GLY A 152 3.71 -14.38 -8.25
N GLY A 153 4.75 -13.65 -7.86
CA GLY A 153 4.68 -12.26 -7.45
C GLY A 153 4.42 -12.06 -5.96
N LYS A 154 4.18 -10.81 -5.59
CA LYS A 154 3.97 -10.39 -4.20
C LYS A 154 2.79 -9.45 -4.04
N LEU A 155 2.33 -9.34 -2.81
CA LEU A 155 1.39 -8.32 -2.35
C LEU A 155 2.11 -7.42 -1.35
N VAL A 156 2.19 -6.13 -1.62
CA VAL A 156 2.64 -5.10 -0.67
C VAL A 156 1.42 -4.34 -0.20
N TRP A 157 1.27 -4.11 1.10
CA TRP A 157 0.06 -3.52 1.66
C TRP A 157 0.37 -2.49 2.75
N ALA A 158 -0.55 -1.54 2.92
CA ALA A 158 -0.56 -0.53 3.97
C ALA A 158 -1.94 -0.51 4.65
N LEU A 159 -1.93 -0.36 5.98
CA LEU A 159 -3.09 -0.30 6.86
C LEU A 159 -3.29 1.13 7.35
N PHE A 160 -4.55 1.55 7.36
CA PHE A 160 -5.01 2.80 7.95
C PHE A 160 -6.11 2.50 8.95
N ARG A 161 -6.00 3.05 10.16
CA ARG A 161 -7.11 3.13 11.10
C ARG A 161 -7.96 4.32 10.71
N LEU A 162 -9.23 4.07 10.45
CA LEU A 162 -10.22 5.11 10.22
C LEU A 162 -10.79 5.48 11.58
N GLY A 163 -10.79 6.78 11.90
CA GLY A 163 -11.52 7.26 13.07
C GLY A 163 -12.98 6.82 12.95
N LYS A 164 -13.60 6.43 14.06
CA LYS A 164 -15.05 6.65 14.14
C LYS A 164 -15.21 8.16 14.03
N ASP A 165 -16.12 8.63 13.19
CA ASP A 165 -16.68 9.96 13.41
C ASP A 165 -16.95 10.05 14.89
N ASP A 166 -16.31 11.03 15.54
CA ASP A 166 -16.81 11.50 16.81
C ASP A 166 -18.17 12.09 16.45
N ALA A 167 -19.20 11.23 16.44
CA ALA A 167 -20.58 11.63 16.45
C ALA A 167 -20.69 12.43 17.73
N GLY A 168 -20.42 13.73 17.60
CA GLY A 168 -20.33 14.68 18.67
C GLY A 168 -21.56 14.48 19.54
N GLN A 169 -21.31 13.91 20.71
CA GLN A 169 -22.19 13.95 21.85
C GLN A 169 -22.31 15.43 22.24
N GLY A 170 -23.09 16.19 21.47
CA GLY A 170 -23.64 17.48 21.86
C GLY A 170 -24.87 17.24 22.72
N GLY A 171 -24.66 16.56 23.86
CA GLY A 171 -25.67 16.35 24.88
C GLY A 171 -25.43 17.30 26.04
N LEU A 172 -26.16 18.40 26.04
CA LEU A 172 -26.86 19.11 27.14
C LEU A 172 -26.89 20.61 26.90
#